data_AF-A0A7C1EU28-F1
#
_entry.id   AF-A0A7C1EU28-F1
#
_cell.length_a   1.000
_cell.length_b   1.000
_cell.length_c   1.000
_cell.angle_alpha   90.00
_cell.angle_beta   90.00
_cell.angle_gamma   90.00
#
_symmetry.space_group_name_H-M   'P 1'
#
loop_
_entity.id
_entity.type
_entity.pdbx_description
1 polymer ?
#
loop_
_entity_poly.entity_id
_entity_poly.type
_entity_poly.pdbx_seq_one_letter_code
_entity_poly.pdbx_strand_id
1 'polypeptide(L)'
;MQHSSLATTSDPTVSIEISGDLRLTGSDVDEVSIKGDDQVQLTGTSEGVEISSNARGIVSVPRHARVIVLNVGGDARIDGLRADMEIENVGGDLRLSDIVSVTINHVGGDLKARDVKGALTAERVGGDVLAKTIAGPCVLHNVGADVILRDFQGVTAKAGSDIVLKNAFFHPGQAYVLEAGGDLICRLASGNSVRFEAETNADLVVRVPGAVTDDVNGIVQIGDGAAQAKLTAGSDIVISVYDPEDEDIDGLGDSISGAVNSAISGALAGLSRSTGRIDAEQIAAKARRAADRAQQAAEAAQRKAEAYQRKAEKIAEKAESRVGRRRTWGFTINVPTPPRPPMPPRPPMPTRPIVVPTSPRVVNDPVSDEERLAVLRLLEQGKITAAEAEKLLAALEGK
;
A
#
# COMPACT_ATOMS: atom_id res chain seq x y z
N MET A 1 22.47 6.91 11.32
CA MET A 1 21.45 7.91 10.95
C MET A 1 22.08 9.29 11.04
N GLN A 2 22.29 9.92 9.90
CA GLN A 2 22.67 11.32 9.79
C GLN A 2 21.40 12.18 9.82
N HIS A 3 21.50 13.37 10.42
CA HIS A 3 20.42 14.33 10.53
C HIS A 3 20.95 15.69 10.12
N SER A 4 20.30 16.29 9.13
CA SER A 4 20.58 17.64 8.66
C SER A 4 19.30 18.43 8.72
N SER A 5 19.37 19.66 9.22
CA SER A 5 18.22 20.53 9.27
C SER A 5 18.60 21.98 9.00
N LEU A 6 17.65 22.73 8.46
CA LEU A 6 17.82 24.12 8.05
C LEU A 6 16.54 24.88 8.36
N ALA A 7 16.67 25.92 9.17
CA ALA A 7 15.59 26.87 9.41
C ALA A 7 15.27 27.62 8.12
N THR A 8 13.98 27.80 7.84
CA THR A 8 13.50 28.40 6.59
C THR A 8 12.24 29.24 6.84
N THR A 9 11.58 29.72 5.80
CA THR A 9 10.27 30.37 5.90
C THR A 9 9.16 29.33 6.03
N SER A 10 7.91 29.76 6.16
CA SER A 10 6.75 28.87 6.23
C SER A 10 6.37 28.23 4.89
N ASP A 11 6.80 28.83 3.79
CA ASP A 11 6.41 28.52 2.40
C ASP A 11 7.62 28.34 1.45
N PRO A 12 8.67 27.60 1.83
CA PRO A 12 9.84 27.42 0.98
C PRO A 12 9.50 26.56 -0.23
N THR A 13 10.27 26.73 -1.31
CA THR A 13 10.33 25.73 -2.38
C THR A 13 11.35 24.68 -1.99
N VAL A 14 10.97 23.40 -2.00
CA VAL A 14 11.82 22.27 -1.61
C VAL A 14 11.93 21.29 -2.76
N SER A 15 13.13 21.13 -3.30
CA SER A 15 13.46 20.13 -4.32
C SER A 15 14.03 18.88 -3.65
N ILE A 16 13.52 17.71 -4.01
CA ILE A 16 13.85 16.43 -3.36
C ILE A 16 14.28 15.40 -4.40
N GLU A 17 15.48 14.85 -4.21
CA GLU A 17 16.02 13.74 -4.99
C GLU A 17 16.52 12.63 -4.05
N ILE A 18 15.88 11.46 -4.08
CA ILE A 18 16.19 10.35 -3.17
C ILE A 18 16.34 9.06 -3.98
N SER A 19 17.51 8.41 -3.91
CA SER A 19 17.72 7.15 -4.64
C SER A 19 17.02 5.95 -4.00
N GLY A 20 16.64 6.03 -2.72
CA GLY A 20 15.88 4.98 -2.00
C GLY A 20 14.43 5.36 -1.72
N ASP A 21 13.91 4.94 -0.58
CA ASP A 21 12.53 5.26 -0.15
C ASP A 21 12.44 6.67 0.44
N LEU A 22 11.34 7.37 0.14
CA LEU A 22 11.01 8.68 0.69
C LEU A 22 9.85 8.59 1.68
N ARG A 23 10.04 9.16 2.87
CA ARG A 23 8.94 9.50 3.77
C ARG A 23 8.94 11.00 4.00
N LEU A 24 7.95 11.69 3.45
CA LEU A 24 7.77 13.13 3.59
C LEU A 24 6.59 13.45 4.48
N THR A 25 6.80 14.34 5.45
CA THR A 25 5.73 14.82 6.35
C THR A 25 5.71 16.33 6.46
N GLY A 26 4.53 16.93 6.29
CA GLY A 26 4.30 18.33 6.58
C GLY A 26 4.24 18.60 8.09
N SER A 27 4.99 19.59 8.56
CA SER A 27 5.09 19.98 9.97
C SER A 27 4.72 21.45 10.17
N ASP A 28 4.36 21.81 11.40
CA ASP A 28 4.01 23.18 11.79
C ASP A 28 5.25 24.00 12.19
N VAL A 29 6.45 23.49 11.91
CA VAL A 29 7.73 24.14 12.19
C VAL A 29 8.30 24.64 10.87
N ASP A 30 8.78 25.88 10.86
CA ASP A 30 9.43 26.54 9.72
C ASP A 30 10.89 26.06 9.57
N GLU A 31 11.05 24.73 9.47
CA GLU A 31 12.33 24.05 9.39
C GLU A 31 12.19 22.88 8.41
N VAL A 32 13.18 22.75 7.52
CA VAL A 32 13.31 21.58 6.68
C VAL A 32 14.36 20.67 7.29
N SER A 33 14.01 19.41 7.51
CA SER A 33 14.93 18.42 8.04
C SER A 33 14.90 17.14 7.21
N ILE A 34 16.07 16.51 7.10
CA ILE A 34 16.22 15.17 6.54
C ILE A 34 16.95 14.27 7.53
N LYS A 35 16.44 13.06 7.70
CA LYS A 35 17.10 11.95 8.39
C LYS A 35 17.32 10.83 7.39
N GLY A 36 18.57 10.38 7.26
CA GLY A 36 18.93 9.27 6.39
C GLY A 36 19.93 8.34 7.05
N ASP A 37 20.04 7.13 6.51
CA ASP A 37 20.98 6.13 7.03
C ASP A 37 22.42 6.38 6.55
N ASP A 38 22.59 7.09 5.43
CA ASP A 38 23.86 7.40 4.78
C ASP A 38 24.06 8.92 4.62
N GLN A 39 25.05 9.35 3.82
CA GLN A 39 25.34 10.72 3.42
C GLN A 39 24.06 11.41 2.90
N VAL A 40 23.49 12.30 3.73
CA VAL A 40 22.39 13.19 3.35
C VAL A 40 22.94 14.58 3.09
N GLN A 41 22.62 15.14 1.93
CA GLN A 41 22.96 16.52 1.60
C GLN A 41 21.70 17.36 1.67
N LEU A 42 21.82 18.46 2.41
CA LEU A 42 20.77 19.46 2.51
C LEU A 42 21.42 20.82 2.29
N THR A 43 21.05 21.47 1.20
CA THR A 43 21.65 22.72 0.75
C THR A 43 20.57 23.78 0.64
N GLY A 44 20.75 24.89 1.36
CA GLY A 44 19.95 26.10 1.13
C GLY A 44 20.52 26.86 -0.07
N THR A 45 19.69 27.13 -1.07
CA THR A 45 20.03 27.98 -2.22
C THR A 45 19.24 29.28 -2.15
N SER A 46 19.51 30.22 -3.07
CA SER A 46 18.71 31.44 -3.19
C SER A 46 17.27 31.20 -3.67
N GLU A 47 17.00 30.02 -4.23
CA GLU A 47 15.71 29.66 -4.84
C GLU A 47 14.89 28.69 -3.97
N GLY A 48 15.49 28.10 -2.93
CA GLY A 48 14.79 27.16 -2.05
C GLY A 48 15.74 26.27 -1.25
N VAL A 49 15.24 25.09 -0.87
CA VAL A 49 16.00 24.04 -0.19
C VAL A 49 16.12 22.84 -1.12
N GLU A 50 17.34 22.37 -1.33
CA GLU A 50 17.61 21.16 -2.10
C GLU A 50 18.02 20.03 -1.15
N ILE A 51 17.38 18.88 -1.32
CA ILE A 51 17.61 17.69 -0.52
C ILE A 51 18.01 16.54 -1.44
N SER A 52 19.20 15.98 -1.22
CA SER A 52 19.63 14.77 -1.91
C SER A 52 20.09 13.69 -0.95
N SER A 53 19.74 12.43 -1.26
CA SER A 53 20.14 11.26 -0.48
C SER A 53 20.30 10.03 -1.38
N ASN A 54 21.39 9.28 -1.18
CA ASN A 54 21.63 8.03 -1.90
C ASN A 54 20.91 6.81 -1.29
N ALA A 55 20.28 6.99 -0.13
CA ALA A 55 19.56 5.96 0.59
C ALA A 55 18.17 6.48 0.98
N ARG A 56 17.49 5.75 1.88
CA ARG A 56 16.21 6.15 2.46
C ARG A 56 16.29 7.54 3.09
N GLY A 57 15.31 8.39 2.79
CA GLY A 57 15.16 9.73 3.37
C GLY A 57 13.85 9.90 4.13
N ILE A 58 13.92 10.32 5.39
CA ILE A 58 12.78 10.83 6.14
C ILE A 58 12.89 12.35 6.14
N VAL A 59 12.02 12.99 5.39
CA VAL A 59 12.00 14.43 5.19
C VAL A 59 10.83 15.03 5.95
N SER A 60 11.09 16.12 6.67
CA SER A 60 10.06 16.97 7.22
C SER A 60 10.20 18.37 6.65
N VAL A 61 9.09 18.92 6.17
CA VAL A 61 9.02 20.26 5.59
C VAL A 61 7.88 21.04 6.26
N PRO A 62 7.89 22.38 6.22
CA PRO A 62 6.74 23.17 6.60
C PRO A 62 5.49 22.77 5.80
N ARG A 63 4.30 22.79 6.41
CA ARG A 63 3.06 22.37 5.73
C ARG A 63 2.76 23.17 4.46
N HIS A 64 3.15 24.43 4.40
CA HIS A 64 2.91 25.31 3.25
C HIS A 64 4.07 25.34 2.25
N ALA A 65 5.08 24.49 2.44
CA ALA A 65 6.18 24.34 1.50
C ALA A 65 5.70 23.81 0.14
N ARG A 66 6.15 24.44 -0.94
CA ARG A 66 5.99 23.92 -2.30
C ARG A 66 7.01 22.81 -2.49
N VAL A 67 6.55 21.58 -2.65
CA VAL A 67 7.43 20.41 -2.77
C VAL A 67 7.49 19.97 -4.23
N ILE A 68 8.71 19.81 -4.73
CA ILE A 68 9.01 19.26 -6.04
C ILE A 68 9.86 18.01 -5.81
N VAL A 69 9.28 16.83 -6.07
CA VAL A 69 9.99 15.55 -5.98
C VAL A 69 10.49 15.19 -7.36
N LEU A 70 11.80 15.36 -7.60
CA LEU A 70 12.41 15.09 -8.90
C LEU A 70 12.54 13.59 -9.16
N ASN A 71 12.97 12.84 -8.15
CA ASN A 71 13.16 11.40 -8.28
C ASN A 71 13.12 10.71 -6.92
N VAL A 72 12.39 9.60 -6.85
CA VAL A 72 12.44 8.63 -5.76
C VAL A 72 12.72 7.26 -6.37
N GLY A 73 13.87 6.66 -6.05
CA GLY A 73 14.23 5.36 -6.63
C GLY A 73 13.44 4.18 -6.06
N GLY A 74 12.95 4.29 -4.82
CA GLY A 74 12.10 3.30 -4.16
C GLY A 74 10.65 3.77 -3.99
N ASP A 75 10.07 3.48 -2.83
CA ASP A 75 8.69 3.85 -2.49
C ASP A 75 8.61 5.25 -1.89
N ALA A 76 7.53 5.96 -2.17
CA ALA A 76 7.26 7.29 -1.61
C ALA A 76 5.99 7.29 -0.75
N ARG A 77 6.12 7.82 0.47
CA ARG A 77 4.98 8.13 1.35
C ARG A 77 5.01 9.60 1.71
N ILE A 78 3.94 10.32 1.37
CA ILE A 78 3.83 11.76 1.59
C ILE A 78 2.53 12.05 2.34
N ASP A 79 2.62 12.82 3.40
CA ASP A 79 1.51 13.09 4.31
C ASP A 79 1.47 14.55 4.78
N GLY A 80 0.28 15.16 4.74
CA GLY A 80 -0.02 16.37 5.50
C GLY A 80 0.52 17.69 4.92
N LEU A 81 0.61 17.81 3.59
CA LEU A 81 0.98 19.04 2.90
C LEU A 81 -0.25 19.91 2.59
N ARG A 82 -0.08 21.23 2.70
CA ARG A 82 -1.10 22.27 2.52
C ARG A 82 -0.84 23.16 1.30
N ALA A 83 0.16 22.83 0.49
CA ALA A 83 0.49 23.49 -0.76
C ALA A 83 0.45 22.48 -1.92
N ASP A 84 0.53 23.01 -3.14
CA ASP A 84 0.62 22.22 -4.36
C ASP A 84 1.95 21.48 -4.42
N MET A 85 1.92 20.28 -4.98
CA MET A 85 3.06 19.39 -5.07
C MET A 85 3.23 18.83 -6.48
N GLU A 86 4.48 18.72 -6.91
CA GLU A 86 4.87 18.12 -8.18
C GLU A 86 5.75 16.91 -7.90
N ILE A 87 5.47 15.80 -8.57
CA ILE A 87 6.23 14.56 -8.48
C ILE A 87 6.58 14.11 -9.88
N GLU A 88 7.86 14.13 -10.23
CA GLU A 88 8.33 13.73 -11.54
C GLU A 88 8.44 12.21 -11.66
N ASN A 89 9.18 11.56 -10.77
CA ASN A 89 9.39 10.11 -10.85
C ASN A 89 9.41 9.42 -9.48
N VAL A 90 8.69 8.32 -9.38
CA VAL A 90 8.74 7.36 -8.27
C VAL A 90 8.92 5.96 -8.85
N GLY A 91 10.01 5.29 -8.50
CA GLY A 91 10.36 3.97 -9.02
C GLY A 91 9.47 2.84 -8.48
N GLY A 92 9.03 2.95 -7.23
CA GLY A 92 8.14 2.00 -6.56
C GLY A 92 6.71 2.52 -6.41
N ASP A 93 6.12 2.29 -5.23
CA ASP A 93 4.75 2.69 -4.91
C ASP A 93 4.69 4.13 -4.38
N LEU A 94 3.58 4.82 -4.68
CA LEU A 94 3.31 6.17 -4.18
C LEU A 94 2.06 6.18 -3.28
N ARG A 95 2.23 6.61 -2.04
CA ARG A 95 1.14 6.81 -1.07
C ARG A 95 1.02 8.27 -0.67
N LEU A 96 -0.13 8.87 -0.98
CA LEU A 96 -0.47 10.25 -0.68
C LEU A 96 -1.62 10.31 0.33
N SER A 97 -1.53 11.20 1.31
CA SER A 97 -2.56 11.40 2.33
C SER A 97 -2.62 12.84 2.81
N ASP A 98 -3.83 13.40 2.93
CA ASP A 98 -4.08 14.79 3.37
C ASP A 98 -3.25 15.82 2.59
N ILE A 99 -3.41 15.81 1.26
CA ILE A 99 -2.72 16.69 0.31
C ILE A 99 -3.72 17.70 -0.27
N VAL A 100 -3.26 18.88 -0.67
CA VAL A 100 -4.09 19.87 -1.35
C VAL A 100 -4.24 19.52 -2.82
N SER A 101 -3.20 19.70 -3.63
CA SER A 101 -3.20 19.27 -5.03
C SER A 101 -1.88 18.59 -5.36
N VAL A 102 -1.91 17.71 -6.35
CA VAL A 102 -0.71 17.00 -6.78
C VAL A 102 -0.74 16.71 -8.28
N THR A 103 0.39 16.95 -8.92
CA THR A 103 0.68 16.54 -10.29
C THR A 103 1.79 15.49 -10.26
N ILE A 104 1.54 14.34 -10.87
CA ILE A 104 2.43 13.18 -10.87
C ILE A 104 2.73 12.81 -12.31
N ASN A 105 3.99 12.75 -12.69
CA ASN A 105 4.38 12.34 -14.03
C ASN A 105 4.51 10.81 -14.10
N HIS A 106 5.42 10.19 -13.33
CA HIS A 106 5.57 8.74 -13.36
C HIS A 106 5.60 8.06 -11.99
N VAL A 107 4.82 6.99 -11.86
CA VAL A 107 4.89 5.99 -10.78
C VAL A 107 5.12 4.61 -11.39
N GLY A 108 6.18 3.93 -10.96
CA GLY A 108 6.54 2.59 -11.44
C GLY A 108 5.64 1.48 -10.90
N GLY A 109 5.21 1.59 -9.64
CA GLY A 109 4.30 0.66 -8.96
C GLY A 109 2.87 1.21 -8.85
N ASP A 110 2.29 1.07 -7.65
CA ASP A 110 0.90 1.42 -7.36
C ASP A 110 0.76 2.85 -6.81
N LEU A 111 -0.37 3.50 -7.11
CA LEU A 111 -0.72 4.81 -6.55
C LEU A 111 -1.91 4.70 -5.59
N LYS A 112 -1.69 5.03 -4.33
CA LYS A 112 -2.74 5.17 -3.33
C LYS A 112 -2.87 6.62 -2.88
N ALA A 113 -3.93 7.29 -3.30
CA ALA A 113 -4.22 8.68 -2.92
C ALA A 113 -5.45 8.76 -2.01
N ARG A 114 -5.33 9.46 -0.88
CA ARG A 114 -6.43 9.65 0.05
C ARG A 114 -6.52 11.10 0.49
N ASP A 115 -7.75 11.60 0.63
CA ASP A 115 -8.04 12.92 1.19
C ASP A 115 -7.30 14.04 0.44
N VAL A 116 -7.46 14.06 -0.88
CA VAL A 116 -6.91 15.11 -1.75
C VAL A 116 -7.96 16.20 -1.89
N LYS A 117 -7.66 17.40 -1.39
CA LYS A 117 -8.64 18.51 -1.29
C LYS A 117 -8.86 19.25 -2.61
N GLY A 118 -7.96 19.08 -3.56
CA GLY A 118 -7.95 19.72 -4.87
C GLY A 118 -7.72 18.69 -5.98
N ALA A 119 -7.00 19.08 -7.02
CA ALA A 119 -6.77 18.24 -8.19
C ALA A 119 -5.75 17.12 -7.93
N LEU A 120 -6.00 15.96 -8.54
CA LEU A 120 -5.06 14.84 -8.63
C LEU A 120 -4.83 14.55 -10.12
N THR A 121 -3.61 14.78 -10.60
CA THR A 121 -3.22 14.44 -11.97
C THR A 121 -2.10 13.41 -11.95
N ALA A 122 -2.24 12.32 -12.70
CA ALA A 122 -1.20 11.32 -12.88
C ALA A 122 -1.06 10.96 -14.37
N GLU A 123 0.12 11.17 -14.96
CA GLU A 123 0.39 10.86 -16.36
C GLU A 123 0.53 9.35 -16.59
N ARG A 124 1.38 8.67 -15.80
CA ARG A 124 1.60 7.23 -15.94
C ARG A 124 1.79 6.52 -14.61
N VAL A 125 0.91 5.56 -14.33
CA VAL A 125 1.01 4.62 -13.20
C VAL A 125 1.20 3.21 -13.74
N GLY A 126 2.25 2.52 -13.28
CA GLY A 126 2.60 1.19 -13.78
C GLY A 126 1.67 0.07 -13.29
N GLY A 127 1.20 0.17 -12.04
CA GLY A 127 0.30 -0.79 -11.41
C GLY A 127 -1.12 -0.27 -11.24
N ASP A 128 -1.65 -0.43 -10.03
CA ASP A 128 -3.03 -0.10 -9.67
C ASP A 128 -3.16 1.34 -9.13
N VAL A 129 -4.35 1.93 -9.30
CA VAL A 129 -4.72 3.19 -8.63
C VAL A 129 -5.86 2.97 -7.65
N LEU A 130 -5.65 3.36 -6.40
CA LEU A 130 -6.69 3.48 -5.39
C LEU A 130 -6.79 4.93 -4.93
N ALA A 131 -7.82 5.65 -5.39
CA ALA A 131 -8.07 7.03 -4.96
C ALA A 131 -9.36 7.12 -4.14
N LYS A 132 -9.28 7.73 -2.96
CA LYS A 132 -10.42 7.92 -2.05
C LYS A 132 -10.50 9.37 -1.58
N THR A 133 -11.71 9.95 -1.61
CA THR A 133 -11.96 11.32 -1.17
C THR A 133 -11.13 12.32 -1.97
N ILE A 134 -11.48 12.51 -3.24
CA ILE A 134 -10.85 13.50 -4.13
C ILE A 134 -11.84 14.63 -4.37
N ALA A 135 -11.60 15.78 -3.73
CA ALA A 135 -12.53 16.90 -3.77
C ALA A 135 -12.38 17.80 -5.01
N GLY A 136 -11.34 17.61 -5.82
CA GLY A 136 -11.17 18.28 -7.12
C GLY A 136 -11.25 17.33 -8.31
N PRO A 137 -10.85 17.81 -9.52
CA PRO A 137 -10.78 16.96 -10.71
C PRO A 137 -9.67 15.91 -10.57
N CYS A 138 -9.98 14.68 -10.95
CA CYS A 138 -9.05 13.56 -10.99
C CYS A 138 -8.76 13.19 -12.44
N VAL A 139 -7.49 13.29 -12.87
CA VAL A 139 -7.06 12.94 -14.22
C VAL A 139 -6.00 11.86 -14.13
N LEU A 140 -6.30 10.67 -14.65
CA LEU A 140 -5.41 9.51 -14.71
C LEU A 140 -5.24 9.12 -16.18
N HIS A 141 -4.15 9.56 -16.80
CA HIS A 141 -3.96 9.42 -18.25
C HIS A 141 -3.68 7.99 -18.70
N ASN A 142 -2.88 7.25 -17.94
CA ASN A 142 -2.56 5.86 -18.25
C ASN A 142 -2.24 5.08 -16.97
N VAL A 143 -3.10 4.12 -16.64
CA VAL A 143 -2.92 3.18 -15.53
C VAL A 143 -2.73 1.78 -16.09
N GLY A 144 -1.66 1.10 -15.70
CA GLY A 144 -1.29 -0.20 -16.27
C GLY A 144 -2.27 -1.33 -15.95
N ALA A 145 -2.89 -1.30 -14.77
CA ALA A 145 -3.80 -2.33 -14.29
C ALA A 145 -5.16 -1.74 -13.90
N ASP A 146 -5.57 -1.86 -12.64
CA ASP A 146 -6.94 -1.53 -12.20
C ASP A 146 -7.04 -0.13 -11.58
N VAL A 147 -8.23 0.49 -11.68
CA VAL A 147 -8.52 1.79 -11.07
C VAL A 147 -9.74 1.68 -10.16
N ILE A 148 -9.54 1.95 -8.87
CA ILE A 148 -10.60 2.00 -7.87
C ILE A 148 -10.74 3.42 -7.35
N LEU A 149 -11.91 4.03 -7.59
CA LEU A 149 -12.21 5.39 -7.16
C LEU A 149 -13.38 5.40 -6.19
N ARG A 150 -13.27 6.22 -5.14
CA ARG A 150 -14.34 6.47 -4.17
C ARG A 150 -14.42 7.95 -3.84
N ASP A 151 -15.63 8.48 -3.77
CA ASP A 151 -15.91 9.87 -3.36
C ASP A 151 -15.09 10.90 -4.18
N PHE A 152 -15.51 11.14 -5.42
CA PHE A 152 -14.84 12.03 -6.38
C PHE A 152 -15.80 13.10 -6.93
N GLN A 153 -15.28 14.25 -7.35
CA GLN A 153 -16.10 15.32 -7.96
C GLN A 153 -16.04 15.37 -9.49
N GLY A 154 -14.97 14.90 -10.13
CA GLY A 154 -14.82 14.82 -11.58
C GLY A 154 -13.70 13.85 -11.92
N VAL A 155 -13.86 13.05 -12.98
CA VAL A 155 -12.85 12.04 -13.33
C VAL A 155 -12.67 11.85 -14.83
N THR A 156 -11.41 11.92 -15.26
CA THR A 156 -10.96 11.37 -16.54
C THR A 156 -9.95 10.28 -16.25
N ALA A 157 -10.24 9.02 -16.55
CA ALA A 157 -9.37 7.90 -16.21
C ALA A 157 -9.30 6.86 -17.33
N LYS A 158 -8.09 6.39 -17.62
CA LYS A 158 -7.82 5.28 -18.53
C LYS A 158 -7.05 4.17 -17.83
N ALA A 159 -7.67 3.00 -17.75
CA ALA A 159 -7.11 1.81 -17.14
C ALA A 159 -6.82 0.73 -18.18
N GLY A 160 -5.72 0.00 -18.01
CA GLY A 160 -5.37 -1.14 -18.85
C GLY A 160 -6.27 -2.35 -18.60
N SER A 161 -6.85 -2.44 -17.40
CA SER A 161 -7.74 -3.52 -16.96
C SER A 161 -9.07 -2.91 -16.48
N ASP A 162 -9.47 -3.08 -15.23
CA ASP A 162 -10.82 -2.77 -14.78
C ASP A 162 -10.92 -1.38 -14.13
N ILE A 163 -12.11 -0.78 -14.21
CA ILE A 163 -12.44 0.45 -13.46
C ILE A 163 -13.61 0.18 -12.52
N VAL A 164 -13.40 0.45 -11.22
CA VAL A 164 -14.42 0.31 -10.19
C VAL A 164 -14.69 1.64 -9.51
N LEU A 165 -15.88 2.20 -9.74
CA LEU A 165 -16.38 3.38 -9.06
C LEU A 165 -17.26 2.97 -7.88
N LYS A 166 -16.84 3.33 -6.67
CA LYS A 166 -17.58 3.09 -5.42
C LYS A 166 -18.19 4.39 -4.92
N ASN A 167 -19.45 4.34 -4.48
CA ASN A 167 -20.20 5.50 -3.97
C ASN A 167 -20.13 6.71 -4.92
N ALA A 168 -20.30 6.49 -6.21
CA ALA A 168 -20.15 7.53 -7.23
C ALA A 168 -21.32 8.53 -7.19
N PHE A 169 -21.00 9.82 -7.12
CA PHE A 169 -21.98 10.90 -7.26
C PHE A 169 -21.55 11.86 -8.38
N PHE A 170 -22.38 11.99 -9.41
CA PHE A 170 -22.10 12.76 -10.61
C PHE A 170 -22.72 14.15 -10.49
N HIS A 171 -21.86 15.17 -10.46
CA HIS A 171 -22.24 16.56 -10.35
C HIS A 171 -22.37 17.21 -11.74
N PRO A 172 -23.43 18.01 -12.01
CA PRO A 172 -23.55 18.76 -13.25
C PRO A 172 -22.36 19.73 -13.45
N GLY A 173 -21.92 19.87 -14.71
CA GLY A 173 -20.82 20.78 -15.08
C GLY A 173 -19.41 20.22 -14.86
N GLN A 174 -19.29 18.96 -14.39
CA GLN A 174 -18.02 18.25 -14.29
C GLN A 174 -17.84 17.28 -15.46
N ALA A 175 -16.58 16.96 -15.78
CA ALA A 175 -16.25 16.00 -16.82
C ALA A 175 -16.08 14.59 -16.23
N TYR A 176 -16.68 13.61 -16.91
CA TYR A 176 -16.59 12.20 -16.55
C TYR A 176 -16.32 11.37 -17.81
N VAL A 177 -15.07 10.93 -17.98
CA VAL A 177 -14.64 10.10 -19.12
C VAL A 177 -13.82 8.94 -18.58
N LEU A 178 -14.36 7.73 -18.68
CA LEU A 178 -13.73 6.52 -18.14
C LEU A 178 -13.53 5.49 -19.23
N GLU A 179 -12.30 5.02 -19.40
CA GLU A 179 -11.91 4.01 -20.38
C GLU A 179 -11.25 2.82 -19.66
N ALA A 180 -11.97 1.71 -19.54
CA ALA A 180 -11.47 0.45 -19.02
C ALA A 180 -11.05 -0.49 -20.16
N GLY A 181 -9.89 -1.12 -20.07
CA GLY A 181 -9.49 -2.20 -20.98
C GLY A 181 -10.27 -3.50 -20.74
N GLY A 182 -10.73 -3.71 -19.51
CA GLY A 182 -11.57 -4.82 -19.07
C GLY A 182 -12.99 -4.36 -18.74
N ASP A 183 -13.43 -4.63 -17.52
CA ASP A 183 -14.77 -4.33 -17.01
C ASP A 183 -14.87 -2.93 -16.39
N LEU A 184 -16.05 -2.32 -16.47
CA LEU A 184 -16.35 -1.08 -15.77
C LEU A 184 -17.54 -1.27 -14.83
N ILE A 185 -17.28 -1.21 -13.53
CA ILE A 185 -18.28 -1.36 -12.47
C ILE A 185 -18.54 0.01 -11.84
N CYS A 186 -19.73 0.55 -12.06
CA CYS A 186 -20.18 1.81 -11.48
C CYS A 186 -21.24 1.57 -10.41
N ARG A 187 -20.90 1.84 -9.15
CA ARG A 187 -21.84 1.81 -8.01
C ARG A 187 -22.24 3.23 -7.63
N LEU A 188 -23.48 3.58 -7.93
CA LEU A 188 -24.03 4.92 -7.78
C LEU A 188 -24.55 5.17 -6.38
N ALA A 189 -24.17 6.31 -5.81
CA ALA A 189 -24.83 6.84 -4.63
C ALA A 189 -26.33 7.11 -4.91
N SER A 190 -27.16 7.09 -3.88
CA SER A 190 -28.59 7.42 -4.05
C SER A 190 -28.79 8.88 -4.47
N GLY A 191 -29.83 9.15 -5.27
CA GLY A 191 -30.20 10.52 -5.69
C GLY A 191 -29.39 11.12 -6.85
N ASN A 192 -28.58 10.32 -7.55
CA ASN A 192 -27.90 10.74 -8.76
C ASN A 192 -28.87 11.08 -9.91
N SER A 193 -28.54 12.10 -10.68
CA SER A 193 -29.22 12.46 -11.94
C SER A 193 -28.17 12.57 -13.04
N VAL A 194 -28.03 11.51 -13.84
CA VAL A 194 -26.92 11.36 -14.78
C VAL A 194 -27.36 10.63 -16.04
N ARG A 195 -26.82 11.06 -17.17
CA ARG A 195 -26.92 10.39 -18.47
C ARG A 195 -25.56 9.79 -18.81
N PHE A 196 -25.52 8.47 -18.92
CA PHE A 196 -24.36 7.73 -19.39
C PHE A 196 -24.43 7.50 -20.89
N GLU A 197 -23.29 7.69 -21.55
CA GLU A 197 -22.99 7.15 -22.87
C GLU A 197 -22.04 5.98 -22.66
N ALA A 198 -22.59 4.77 -22.69
CA ALA A 198 -21.90 3.52 -22.40
C ALA A 198 -21.54 2.79 -23.71
N GLU A 199 -20.26 2.58 -23.94
CA GLU A 199 -19.71 1.85 -25.08
C GLU A 199 -18.99 0.59 -24.57
N THR A 200 -19.51 -0.59 -24.93
CA THR A 200 -18.94 -1.89 -24.53
C THR A 200 -18.93 -2.86 -25.72
N ASN A 201 -17.95 -3.77 -25.75
CA ASN A 201 -17.92 -4.89 -26.71
C ASN A 201 -18.64 -6.16 -26.21
N ALA A 202 -19.19 -6.12 -25.00
CA ALA A 202 -19.85 -7.22 -24.32
C ALA A 202 -21.22 -6.75 -23.76
N ASP A 203 -21.55 -7.07 -22.50
CA ASP A 203 -22.87 -6.81 -21.95
C ASP A 203 -22.92 -5.50 -21.14
N LEU A 204 -24.01 -4.74 -21.32
CA LEU A 204 -24.37 -3.60 -20.48
C LEU A 204 -25.47 -4.02 -19.50
N VAL A 205 -25.14 -4.08 -18.21
CA VAL A 205 -26.05 -4.50 -17.14
C VAL A 205 -26.39 -3.31 -16.25
N VAL A 206 -27.64 -2.85 -16.33
CA VAL A 206 -28.15 -1.74 -15.50
C VAL A 206 -29.08 -2.28 -14.40
N ARG A 207 -28.67 -2.12 -13.15
CA ARG A 207 -29.40 -2.50 -11.92
C ARG A 207 -29.71 -1.27 -11.09
N VAL A 208 -30.33 -0.28 -11.71
CA VAL A 208 -30.76 0.96 -11.06
C VAL A 208 -32.27 1.10 -11.22
N PRO A 209 -33.04 1.12 -10.11
CA PRO A 209 -34.48 1.34 -10.18
C PRO A 209 -34.83 2.65 -10.87
N GLY A 210 -35.72 2.61 -11.87
CA GLY A 210 -36.17 3.80 -12.59
C GLY A 210 -35.19 4.32 -13.66
N ALA A 211 -34.11 3.59 -13.96
CA ALA A 211 -33.27 3.91 -15.10
C ALA A 211 -34.00 3.64 -16.43
N VAL A 212 -33.84 4.54 -17.38
CA VAL A 212 -34.31 4.39 -18.77
C VAL A 212 -33.10 4.08 -19.63
N THR A 213 -33.12 2.93 -20.31
CA THR A 213 -32.03 2.50 -21.19
C THR A 213 -32.45 2.55 -22.64
N ASP A 214 -31.54 3.00 -23.50
CA ASP A 214 -31.60 2.88 -24.95
C ASP A 214 -30.38 2.08 -25.41
N ASP A 215 -30.57 0.77 -25.50
CA ASP A 215 -29.52 -0.20 -25.79
C ASP A 215 -28.92 -0.01 -27.20
N VAL A 216 -29.67 0.59 -28.14
CA VAL A 216 -29.20 0.80 -29.52
C VAL A 216 -28.13 1.88 -29.56
N ASN A 217 -28.28 2.92 -28.73
CA ASN A 217 -27.35 4.04 -28.66
C ASN A 217 -26.40 3.96 -27.45
N GLY A 218 -26.51 2.92 -26.62
CA GLY A 218 -25.74 2.78 -25.38
C GLY A 218 -26.05 3.85 -24.34
N ILE A 219 -27.25 4.45 -24.39
CA ILE A 219 -27.59 5.55 -23.48
C ILE A 219 -28.30 4.99 -22.24
N VAL A 220 -27.82 5.34 -21.06
CA VAL A 220 -28.49 5.03 -19.79
C VAL A 220 -28.80 6.34 -19.08
N GLN A 221 -30.09 6.64 -18.92
CA GLN A 221 -30.54 7.82 -18.22
C GLN A 221 -31.07 7.44 -16.83
N ILE A 222 -30.58 8.14 -15.81
CA ILE A 222 -30.98 8.00 -14.42
C ILE A 222 -31.45 9.37 -13.95
N GLY A 223 -32.69 9.43 -13.44
CA GLY A 223 -33.35 10.70 -13.11
C GLY A 223 -33.50 11.59 -14.35
N ASP A 224 -33.23 12.88 -14.19
CA ASP A 224 -33.38 13.89 -15.25
C ASP A 224 -32.15 13.99 -16.17
N GLY A 225 -31.06 13.28 -15.86
CA GLY A 225 -29.83 13.32 -16.64
C GLY A 225 -29.06 14.64 -16.51
N ALA A 226 -29.03 15.25 -15.33
CA ALA A 226 -28.41 16.56 -15.10
C ALA A 226 -26.88 16.56 -15.29
N ALA A 227 -26.21 15.45 -14.98
CA ALA A 227 -24.80 15.21 -15.28
C ALA A 227 -24.65 14.32 -16.53
N GLN A 228 -23.50 14.39 -17.20
CA GLN A 228 -23.17 13.56 -18.35
C GLN A 228 -21.87 12.80 -18.09
N ALA A 229 -21.82 11.53 -18.46
CA ALA A 229 -20.64 10.71 -18.29
C ALA A 229 -20.47 9.74 -19.45
N LYS A 230 -19.24 9.64 -19.97
CA LYS A 230 -18.87 8.66 -20.98
C LYS A 230 -18.14 7.49 -20.33
N LEU A 231 -18.67 6.29 -20.54
CA LEU A 231 -18.13 5.03 -20.01
C LEU A 231 -17.77 4.14 -21.20
N THR A 232 -16.50 3.75 -21.30
CA THR A 232 -16.04 2.81 -22.31
C THR A 232 -15.38 1.64 -21.60
N ALA A 233 -15.75 0.41 -21.98
CA ALA A 233 -15.16 -0.80 -21.44
C ALA A 233 -14.83 -1.79 -22.57
N GLY A 234 -13.70 -2.48 -22.47
CA GLY A 234 -13.35 -3.56 -23.39
C GLY A 234 -14.23 -4.79 -23.23
N SER A 235 -14.76 -5.00 -22.03
CA SER A 235 -15.65 -6.09 -21.61
C SER A 235 -16.93 -5.52 -21.00
N ASP A 236 -17.42 -6.00 -19.85
CA ASP A 236 -18.76 -5.69 -19.37
C ASP A 236 -18.85 -4.30 -18.71
N ILE A 237 -20.00 -3.65 -18.84
CA ILE A 237 -20.34 -2.45 -18.06
C ILE A 237 -21.48 -2.80 -17.10
N VAL A 238 -21.23 -2.64 -15.80
CA VAL A 238 -22.22 -2.87 -14.75
C VAL A 238 -22.51 -1.57 -14.02
N ILE A 239 -23.74 -1.08 -14.11
CA ILE A 239 -24.21 0.10 -13.37
C ILE A 239 -25.21 -0.36 -12.32
N SER A 240 -24.91 -0.15 -11.04
CA SER A 240 -25.78 -0.54 -9.94
C SER A 240 -25.91 0.55 -8.88
N VAL A 241 -26.89 0.43 -8.01
CA VAL A 241 -26.95 1.26 -6.80
C VAL A 241 -25.86 0.82 -5.82
N TYR A 242 -25.28 1.76 -5.09
CA TYR A 242 -24.35 1.53 -4.01
C TYR A 242 -25.10 1.08 -2.74
N ASP A 243 -24.68 -0.04 -2.16
CA ASP A 243 -25.15 -0.51 -0.87
C ASP A 243 -24.03 -0.34 0.19
N PRO A 244 -24.22 0.49 1.23
CA PRO A 244 -23.21 0.68 2.27
C PRO A 244 -22.95 -0.59 3.11
N GLU A 245 -23.84 -1.60 3.09
CA GLU A 245 -23.57 -2.88 3.76
C GLU A 245 -22.47 -3.70 3.06
N ASP A 246 -22.14 -3.38 1.80
CA ASP A 246 -21.03 -3.99 1.05
C ASP A 246 -19.63 -3.45 1.47
N GLU A 247 -19.55 -2.48 2.41
CA GLU A 247 -18.31 -1.78 2.79
C GLU A 247 -17.36 -2.57 3.71
N ASP A 248 -17.85 -3.59 4.42
CA ASP A 248 -17.20 -4.18 5.60
C ASP A 248 -15.90 -4.99 5.32
N ILE A 249 -15.43 -5.05 4.08
CA ILE A 249 -14.28 -5.90 3.69
C ILE A 249 -13.02 -5.08 3.38
N ASP A 250 -13.15 -3.86 2.83
CA ASP A 250 -11.99 -3.08 2.35
C ASP A 250 -11.26 -2.30 3.47
N GLY A 251 -11.95 -1.99 4.57
CA GLY A 251 -11.45 -1.11 5.65
C GLY A 251 -10.66 -1.80 6.77
N LEU A 252 -10.68 -3.13 6.83
CA LEU A 252 -10.05 -3.90 7.92
C LEU A 252 -8.52 -3.95 7.83
N GLY A 253 -7.92 -3.74 6.66
CA GLY A 253 -6.45 -3.71 6.49
C GLY A 253 -5.79 -2.40 6.92
N ASP A 254 -6.40 -1.25 6.57
CA ASP A 254 -5.82 0.08 6.84
C ASP A 254 -6.02 0.53 8.30
N SER A 255 -7.10 0.09 8.96
CA SER A 255 -7.45 0.51 10.32
C SER A 255 -6.51 -0.05 11.40
N ILE A 256 -5.81 -1.15 11.11
CA ILE A 256 -4.88 -1.77 12.05
C ILE A 256 -3.63 -0.89 12.27
N SER A 257 -3.15 -0.21 11.24
CA SER A 257 -1.92 0.62 11.37
C SER A 257 -2.15 1.92 12.16
N GLY A 258 -3.32 2.56 12.02
CA GLY A 258 -3.67 3.76 12.77
C GLY A 258 -4.04 3.49 14.24
N ALA A 259 -4.74 2.37 14.48
CA ALA A 259 -5.14 1.95 15.82
C ALA A 259 -3.94 1.48 16.66
N VAL A 260 -2.96 0.79 16.04
CA VAL A 260 -1.76 0.32 16.74
C VAL A 260 -0.86 1.47 17.18
N ASN A 261 -0.63 2.49 16.34
CA ASN A 261 0.15 3.67 16.75
C ASN A 261 -0.56 4.48 17.86
N SER A 262 -1.87 4.68 17.77
CA SER A 262 -2.63 5.40 18.79
C SER A 262 -2.70 4.63 20.12
N ALA A 263 -2.78 3.30 20.06
CA ALA A 263 -2.78 2.43 21.24
C ALA A 263 -1.40 2.35 21.91
N ILE A 264 -0.31 2.27 21.13
CA ILE A 264 1.07 2.22 21.65
C ILE A 264 1.46 3.57 22.24
N SER A 265 1.15 4.69 21.56
CA SER A 265 1.41 6.03 22.10
C SER A 265 0.56 6.32 23.34
N GLY A 266 -0.70 5.87 23.38
CA GLY A 266 -1.55 5.97 24.56
C GLY A 266 -1.07 5.13 25.76
N ALA A 267 -0.55 3.93 25.50
CA ALA A 267 -0.02 3.04 26.54
C ALA A 267 1.32 3.55 27.10
N LEU A 268 2.22 4.07 26.25
CA LEU A 268 3.52 4.61 26.67
C LEU A 268 3.36 5.95 27.41
N ALA A 269 2.43 6.80 26.97
CA ALA A 269 2.09 8.06 27.65
C ALA A 269 1.37 7.84 29.00
N GLY A 270 0.72 6.69 29.19
CA GLY A 270 0.12 6.27 30.47
C GLY A 270 1.11 5.67 31.46
N LEU A 271 2.17 5.01 30.97
CA LEU A 271 3.23 4.42 31.79
C LEU A 271 4.19 5.47 32.39
N SER A 272 4.38 6.61 31.72
CA SER A 272 5.29 7.65 32.21
C SER A 272 4.67 8.65 33.20
N ARG A 273 3.34 8.63 33.41
CA ARG A 273 2.60 9.66 34.18
C ARG A 273 1.76 9.14 35.36
N SER A 274 2.05 7.96 35.92
CA SER A 274 1.32 7.44 37.09
C SER A 274 2.19 7.31 38.35
N THR A 275 2.75 8.43 38.80
CA THR A 275 2.93 8.72 40.24
C THR A 275 1.81 9.66 40.67
N GLY A 276 0.63 9.11 40.95
CA GLY A 276 -0.50 9.91 41.42
C GLY A 276 -1.76 9.06 41.53
N ARG A 277 -2.34 9.04 42.72
CA ARG A 277 -3.55 8.28 43.12
C ARG A 277 -4.67 8.42 42.08
N ILE A 278 -5.18 7.28 41.58
CA ILE A 278 -6.37 7.23 40.72
C ILE A 278 -7.30 6.13 41.26
N ASP A 279 -8.58 6.45 41.36
CA ASP A 279 -9.66 5.63 41.90
C ASP A 279 -9.84 4.30 41.15
N ALA A 280 -9.62 3.20 41.88
CA ALA A 280 -9.62 1.83 41.36
C ALA A 280 -10.95 1.38 40.73
N GLU A 281 -12.05 2.06 41.05
CA GLU A 281 -13.41 1.70 40.64
C GLU A 281 -13.70 2.07 39.17
N GLN A 282 -13.14 3.17 38.67
CA GLN A 282 -13.33 3.60 37.27
C GLN A 282 -12.48 2.77 36.28
N ILE A 283 -11.30 2.31 36.72
CA ILE A 283 -10.42 1.44 35.92
C ILE A 283 -11.06 0.05 35.79
N ALA A 284 -11.63 -0.49 36.86
CA ALA A 284 -12.33 -1.78 36.84
C ALA A 284 -13.56 -1.75 35.91
N ALA A 285 -14.33 -0.66 35.90
CA ALA A 285 -15.48 -0.50 35.01
C ALA A 285 -15.08 -0.39 33.53
N LYS A 286 -13.98 0.30 33.23
CA LYS A 286 -13.46 0.43 31.86
C LYS A 286 -12.81 -0.86 31.36
N ALA A 287 -12.12 -1.60 32.24
CA ALA A 287 -11.54 -2.90 31.93
C ALA A 287 -12.61 -3.96 31.64
N ARG A 288 -13.73 -3.99 32.40
CA ARG A 288 -14.86 -4.89 32.13
C ARG A 288 -15.51 -4.62 30.77
N ARG A 289 -15.77 -3.36 30.44
CA ARG A 289 -16.33 -2.97 29.13
C ARG A 289 -15.37 -3.28 27.96
N ALA A 290 -14.07 -3.20 28.18
CA ALA A 290 -13.07 -3.60 27.19
C ALA A 290 -13.04 -5.13 27.00
N ALA A 291 -13.16 -5.89 28.09
CA ALA A 291 -13.24 -7.35 28.05
C ALA A 291 -14.52 -7.84 27.37
N ASP A 292 -15.68 -7.24 27.66
CA ASP A 292 -16.97 -7.60 27.04
C ASP A 292 -16.95 -7.35 25.53
N ARG A 293 -16.34 -6.24 25.08
CA ARG A 293 -16.18 -5.94 23.64
C ARG A 293 -15.20 -6.89 22.95
N ALA A 294 -14.12 -7.26 23.64
CA ALA A 294 -13.16 -8.24 23.12
C ALA A 294 -13.81 -9.63 22.97
N GLN A 295 -14.67 -10.01 23.91
CA GLN A 295 -15.39 -11.28 23.86
C GLN A 295 -16.43 -11.30 22.72
N GLN A 296 -17.21 -10.23 22.55
CA GLN A 296 -18.18 -10.13 21.46
C GLN A 296 -17.50 -10.12 20.08
N ALA A 297 -16.36 -9.45 19.95
CA ALA A 297 -15.56 -9.46 18.72
C ALA A 297 -14.98 -10.86 18.43
N ALA A 298 -14.52 -11.58 19.46
CA ALA A 298 -14.02 -12.94 19.33
C ALA A 298 -15.13 -13.91 18.89
N GLU A 299 -16.32 -13.83 19.49
CA GLU A 299 -17.46 -14.67 19.11
C GLU A 299 -17.95 -14.39 17.68
N ALA A 300 -17.96 -13.11 17.26
CA ALA A 300 -18.31 -12.74 15.88
C ALA A 300 -17.27 -13.23 14.86
N ALA A 301 -15.98 -13.17 15.21
CA ALA A 301 -14.90 -13.69 14.38
C ALA A 301 -14.99 -15.23 14.24
N GLN A 302 -15.32 -15.91 15.34
CA GLN A 302 -15.46 -17.38 15.34
C GLN A 302 -16.67 -17.84 14.51
N ARG A 303 -17.82 -17.14 14.62
CA ARG A 303 -18.99 -17.41 13.77
C ARG A 303 -18.72 -17.17 12.28
N LYS A 304 -17.94 -16.13 11.95
CA LYS A 304 -17.52 -15.87 10.56
C LYS A 304 -16.58 -16.96 10.06
N ALA A 305 -15.60 -17.39 10.86
CA ALA A 305 -14.69 -18.49 10.50
C ALA A 305 -15.43 -19.80 10.24
N GLU A 306 -16.41 -20.15 11.08
CA GLU A 306 -17.27 -21.33 10.87
C GLU A 306 -18.15 -21.22 9.61
N ALA A 307 -18.66 -20.03 9.29
CA ALA A 307 -19.44 -19.80 8.08
C ALA A 307 -18.57 -19.94 6.80
N TYR A 308 -17.33 -19.47 6.85
CA TYR A 308 -16.36 -19.66 5.75
C TYR A 308 -15.96 -21.12 5.60
N GLN A 309 -15.73 -21.84 6.70
CA GLN A 309 -15.43 -23.27 6.66
C GLN A 309 -16.61 -24.08 6.09
N ARG A 310 -17.85 -23.80 6.51
CA ARG A 310 -19.05 -24.45 5.95
C ARG A 310 -19.28 -24.13 4.47
N LYS A 311 -18.90 -22.93 4.01
CA LYS A 311 -18.97 -22.58 2.58
C LYS A 311 -17.87 -23.31 1.80
N ALA A 312 -16.65 -23.38 2.32
CA ALA A 312 -15.54 -24.12 1.71
C ALA A 312 -15.82 -25.62 1.63
N GLU A 313 -16.40 -26.21 2.68
CA GLU A 313 -16.79 -27.62 2.72
C GLU A 313 -17.90 -27.92 1.70
N LYS A 314 -18.92 -27.06 1.57
CA LYS A 314 -19.96 -27.20 0.52
C LYS A 314 -19.42 -27.01 -0.90
N ILE A 315 -18.34 -26.24 -1.08
CA ILE A 315 -17.68 -26.09 -2.38
C ILE A 315 -16.83 -27.33 -2.70
N ALA A 316 -16.15 -27.90 -1.71
CA ALA A 316 -15.39 -29.15 -1.84
C ALA A 316 -16.31 -30.35 -2.11
N GLU A 317 -17.43 -30.47 -1.39
CA GLU A 317 -18.44 -31.52 -1.58
C GLU A 317 -19.12 -31.43 -2.97
N LYS A 318 -19.35 -30.20 -3.46
CA LYS A 318 -19.82 -29.96 -4.84
C LYS A 318 -18.75 -30.20 -5.91
N ALA A 319 -17.47 -30.15 -5.55
CA ALA A 319 -16.36 -30.50 -6.44
C ALA A 319 -16.19 -32.03 -6.53
N GLU A 320 -16.34 -32.75 -5.43
CA GLU A 320 -16.26 -34.23 -5.40
C GLU A 320 -17.43 -34.91 -6.11
N SER A 321 -18.64 -34.35 -5.99
CA SER A 321 -19.84 -34.85 -6.70
C SER A 321 -19.83 -34.58 -8.21
N ARG A 322 -18.87 -33.80 -8.74
CA ARG A 322 -18.74 -33.48 -10.18
C ARG A 322 -17.72 -34.33 -10.93
N VAL A 323 -17.09 -35.33 -10.29
CA VAL A 323 -16.12 -36.24 -10.93
C VAL A 323 -16.79 -37.39 -11.74
N GLY A 324 -18.12 -37.52 -11.70
CA GLY A 324 -18.83 -38.65 -12.32
C GLY A 324 -19.43 -38.47 -13.73
N ARG A 325 -19.40 -37.30 -14.37
CA ARG A 325 -20.10 -37.13 -15.66
C ARG A 325 -19.49 -36.06 -16.57
N ARG A 326 -18.54 -36.49 -17.42
CA ARG A 326 -17.96 -35.69 -18.50
C ARG A 326 -18.78 -35.86 -19.79
N ARG A 327 -19.41 -34.76 -20.27
CA ARG A 327 -19.68 -34.50 -21.71
C ARG A 327 -19.67 -32.98 -22.00
N THR A 328 -18.47 -32.52 -22.38
CA THR A 328 -18.11 -31.54 -23.44
C THR A 328 -19.08 -30.42 -23.86
N TRP A 329 -18.69 -29.18 -23.55
CA TRP A 329 -18.69 -27.90 -24.33
C TRP A 329 -17.87 -26.92 -23.44
N GLY A 330 -16.81 -26.20 -23.78
CA GLY A 330 -16.08 -25.98 -25.03
C GLY A 330 -15.39 -24.60 -25.01
N PHE A 331 -14.65 -24.22 -23.96
CA PHE A 331 -13.71 -23.08 -23.96
C PHE A 331 -12.38 -23.52 -23.34
N THR A 332 -11.33 -23.56 -24.17
CA THR A 332 -9.94 -23.83 -23.80
C THR A 332 -9.14 -22.54 -23.89
N ILE A 333 -8.66 -22.05 -22.75
CA ILE A 333 -7.50 -21.14 -22.71
C ILE A 333 -6.27 -22.02 -22.89
N ASN A 334 -5.58 -21.86 -24.02
CA ASN A 334 -4.34 -22.56 -24.33
C ASN A 334 -3.15 -21.70 -23.87
N VAL A 335 -2.48 -22.11 -22.81
CA VAL A 335 -1.11 -21.68 -22.49
C VAL A 335 -0.21 -22.92 -22.69
N PRO A 336 0.70 -22.94 -23.69
CA PRO A 336 1.61 -24.06 -23.89
C PRO A 336 2.63 -24.13 -22.75
N THR A 337 2.71 -25.28 -22.08
CA THR A 337 3.83 -25.62 -21.20
C THR A 337 4.79 -26.54 -21.97
N PRO A 338 6.09 -26.21 -22.10
CA PRO A 338 7.06 -27.12 -22.72
C PRO A 338 7.33 -28.34 -21.82
N PRO A 339 7.52 -29.55 -22.40
CA PRO A 339 7.73 -30.77 -21.62
C PRO A 339 9.10 -30.80 -20.93
N ARG A 340 9.12 -31.28 -19.69
CA ARG A 340 10.37 -31.62 -18.99
C ARG A 340 11.00 -32.87 -19.62
N PRO A 341 12.30 -32.88 -19.94
CA PRO A 341 12.99 -34.09 -20.39
C PRO A 341 13.14 -35.12 -19.25
N PRO A 342 13.12 -36.43 -19.55
CA PRO A 342 13.23 -37.50 -18.55
C PRO A 342 14.65 -37.62 -17.99
N MET A 343 14.75 -37.88 -16.67
CA MET A 343 16.03 -38.17 -16.01
C MET A 343 16.54 -39.58 -16.40
N PRO A 344 17.82 -39.74 -16.81
CA PRO A 344 18.43 -41.05 -16.96
C PRO A 344 18.82 -41.67 -15.60
N PRO A 345 18.89 -43.02 -15.50
CA PRO A 345 19.22 -43.71 -14.27
C PRO A 345 20.68 -43.48 -13.83
N ARG A 346 20.88 -43.39 -12.51
CA ARG A 346 22.18 -43.09 -11.88
C ARG A 346 23.14 -44.30 -11.98
N PRO A 347 24.34 -44.17 -12.57
CA PRO A 347 25.34 -45.24 -12.56
C PRO A 347 26.07 -45.35 -11.20
N PRO A 348 26.62 -46.53 -10.84
CA PRO A 348 27.38 -46.74 -9.60
C PRO A 348 28.73 -46.02 -9.64
N MET A 349 29.16 -45.47 -8.50
CA MET A 349 30.39 -44.68 -8.39
C MET A 349 31.66 -45.54 -8.60
N PRO A 350 32.62 -45.09 -9.43
CA PRO A 350 33.95 -45.67 -9.45
C PRO A 350 34.81 -45.11 -8.30
N THR A 351 35.45 -46.00 -7.56
CA THR A 351 36.55 -45.68 -6.64
C THR A 351 37.75 -45.21 -7.45
N ARG A 352 38.31 -44.03 -7.13
CA ARG A 352 39.63 -43.63 -7.62
C ARG A 352 40.46 -42.89 -6.56
N PRO A 353 41.80 -42.97 -6.68
CA PRO A 353 42.70 -43.18 -5.55
C PRO A 353 43.27 -41.89 -4.95
N ILE A 354 43.78 -42.07 -3.73
CA ILE A 354 44.55 -41.11 -2.94
C ILE A 354 45.72 -40.54 -3.74
N VAL A 355 45.78 -39.22 -3.86
CA VAL A 355 47.01 -38.48 -4.16
C VAL A 355 47.06 -37.26 -3.25
N VAL A 356 48.06 -37.23 -2.37
CA VAL A 356 48.50 -36.07 -1.59
C VAL A 356 49.25 -35.13 -2.55
N PRO A 357 49.08 -33.80 -2.49
CA PRO A 357 50.10 -33.05 -1.73
C PRO A 357 49.64 -31.71 -1.11
N THR A 358 50.30 -31.42 0.01
CA THR A 358 50.79 -30.10 0.50
C THR A 358 49.81 -28.96 0.80
N SER A 359 49.79 -28.67 2.11
CA SER A 359 49.39 -27.48 2.88
C SER A 359 48.99 -26.20 2.15
N PRO A 360 47.87 -25.59 2.57
CA PRO A 360 47.69 -24.14 2.54
C PRO A 360 48.05 -23.51 3.89
N ARG A 361 48.66 -22.33 3.78
CA ARG A 361 49.01 -21.39 4.85
C ARG A 361 47.76 -20.98 5.64
N VAL A 362 47.92 -20.91 6.96
CA VAL A 362 46.98 -20.24 7.87
C VAL A 362 47.06 -18.75 7.62
N VAL A 363 45.94 -18.14 7.22
CA VAL A 363 45.69 -16.71 7.35
C VAL A 363 44.66 -16.59 8.47
N ASN A 364 45.07 -16.01 9.60
CA ASN A 364 44.20 -15.75 10.74
C ASN A 364 43.20 -14.64 10.38
N ASP A 365 41.91 -14.95 10.40
CA ASP A 365 40.87 -13.94 10.47
C ASP A 365 40.82 -13.32 11.89
N PRO A 366 40.52 -12.02 12.02
CA PRO A 366 40.34 -11.38 13.32
C PRO A 366 39.04 -11.84 13.97
N VAL A 367 39.15 -12.23 15.24
CA VAL A 367 38.10 -12.77 16.13
C VAL A 367 36.89 -11.83 16.24
N SER A 368 35.67 -12.38 16.13
CA SER A 368 34.41 -11.63 16.25
C SER A 368 34.05 -11.36 17.72
N ASP A 369 33.67 -10.11 18.03
CA ASP A 369 33.28 -9.66 19.39
C ASP A 369 32.06 -10.42 19.97
N GLU A 370 31.30 -11.13 19.13
CA GLU A 370 30.20 -11.99 19.56
C GLU A 370 30.67 -13.20 20.38
N GLU A 371 31.84 -13.76 20.05
CA GLU A 371 32.37 -14.93 20.74
C GLU A 371 32.90 -14.57 22.13
N ARG A 372 33.49 -13.38 22.28
CA ARG A 372 33.91 -12.81 23.57
C ARG A 372 32.72 -12.57 24.50
N LEU A 373 31.62 -12.05 23.97
CA LEU A 373 30.39 -11.81 24.73
C LEU A 373 29.73 -13.11 25.22
N ALA A 374 29.83 -14.20 24.45
CA ALA A 374 29.33 -15.49 24.87
C ALA A 374 30.10 -16.07 26.07
N VAL A 375 31.43 -15.94 26.09
CA VAL A 375 32.27 -16.40 27.20
C VAL A 375 31.99 -15.59 28.47
N LEU A 376 31.83 -14.27 28.37
CA LEU A 376 31.49 -13.42 29.52
C LEU A 376 30.11 -13.74 30.10
N ARG A 377 29.12 -14.06 29.26
CA ARG A 377 27.80 -14.52 29.72
C ARG A 377 27.86 -15.86 30.47
N LEU A 378 28.78 -16.75 30.10
CA LEU A 378 28.95 -18.02 30.80
C LEU A 378 29.61 -17.84 32.17
N LEU A 379 30.50 -16.86 32.32
CA LEU A 379 31.08 -16.47 33.61
C LEU A 379 30.02 -15.82 34.52
N GLU A 380 29.19 -14.92 33.98
CA GLU A 380 28.08 -14.28 34.72
C GLU A 380 27.07 -15.32 35.22
N GLN A 381 26.78 -16.35 34.42
CA GLN A 381 25.92 -17.47 34.80
C GLN A 381 26.59 -18.47 35.75
N GLY A 382 27.87 -18.25 36.13
CA GLY A 382 28.63 -19.12 37.03
C GLY A 382 28.91 -20.52 36.47
N LYS A 383 28.75 -20.72 35.15
CA LYS A 383 28.92 -22.02 34.48
C LYS A 383 30.39 -22.36 34.21
N ILE A 384 31.25 -21.34 34.22
CA ILE A 384 32.70 -21.46 34.11
C ILE A 384 33.34 -20.62 35.21
N THR A 385 34.53 -21.02 35.64
CA THR A 385 35.32 -20.25 36.59
C THR A 385 36.10 -19.14 35.90
N ALA A 386 36.53 -18.12 36.65
CA ALA A 386 37.29 -17.00 36.09
C ALA A 386 38.58 -17.45 35.37
N ALA A 387 39.25 -18.47 35.91
CA ALA A 387 40.46 -19.04 35.29
C ALA A 387 40.17 -19.77 33.96
N GLU A 388 38.98 -20.37 33.82
CA GLU A 388 38.56 -21.05 32.59
C GLU A 388 38.13 -20.03 31.52
N ALA A 389 37.47 -18.95 31.93
CA ALA A 389 37.09 -17.85 31.03
C ALA A 389 38.33 -17.16 30.43
N GLU A 390 39.37 -16.89 31.23
CA GLU A 390 40.63 -16.32 30.75
C GLU A 390 41.33 -17.24 29.73
N LYS A 391 41.35 -18.55 30.00
CA LYS A 391 41.97 -19.53 29.10
C LYS A 391 41.25 -19.62 27.76
N LEU A 392 39.92 -19.51 27.75
CA LEU A 392 39.10 -19.52 26.54
C LEU A 392 39.24 -18.22 25.74
N LEU A 393 39.30 -17.07 26.41
CA LEU A 393 39.55 -15.79 25.76
C LEU A 393 40.96 -15.71 25.16
N ALA A 394 41.99 -16.21 25.86
CA ALA A 394 43.36 -16.24 25.36
C ALA A 394 43.50 -17.14 24.12
N ALA A 395 42.84 -18.31 24.13
CA ALA A 395 42.81 -19.22 22.99
C ALA A 395 42.10 -18.62 21.77
N LEU A 396 41.05 -17.82 21.99
CA LEU A 396 40.35 -17.11 20.92
C LEU A 396 41.21 -15.96 20.36
N GLU A 397 41.94 -15.23 21.20
CA GLU A 397 42.83 -14.13 20.77
C GLU A 397 44.16 -14.58 20.14
N GLY A 398 44.37 -15.88 19.99
CA GLY A 398 45.55 -16.45 19.32
C GLY A 398 46.86 -16.27 20.09
N LYS A 399 46.82 -16.30 21.44
CA LYS A 399 48.01 -16.25 22.31
C LYS A 399 48.24 -17.52 23.12
#